data_AF-A0AAD0PWV4-F1
#
_entry.id   AF-A0AAD0PWV4-F1
#
_cell.length_a   1.000
_cell.length_b   1.000
_cell.length_c   1.000
_cell.angle_alpha   90.00
_cell.angle_beta   90.00
_cell.angle_gamma   90.00
#
_symmetry.space_group_name_H-M   'P 1'
#
loop_
_entity.id
_entity.type
_entity.pdbx_description
1 polymer ?
#
loop_
_entity_poly.entity_id
_entity_poly.type
_entity_poly.pdbx_seq_one_letter_code
_entity_poly.pdbx_strand_id
1 'polypeptide(L)'
;MSQPITKLLLLNDLLAQMPGTKPRSTKQLIKSWEWKTGAFGLKPKKAQSVTVGNITLEPEVLFEMCYSDGSQWGKDAVSPRAAKIMIALYLDGRLETKTKPASVDAIGQDVIDYSNSSLTLKDILGAGREEQARKRTARLESLTRPLDQISESELTETFLHDLFMHHEITNGSLTIAGIKVTKTLSQSSSNSGKSHGWNESFNWIGSDGQHHQEGTQSPYDSNRRNDANRNWGLGRD
;
A
#
# COMPACT_ATOMS: atom_id res chain seq x y z
N MET A 1 8.75 12.34 -21.19
CA MET A 1 9.63 11.82 -20.12
C MET A 1 8.84 10.80 -19.33
N SER A 2 9.33 9.56 -19.22
CA SER A 2 8.67 8.54 -18.39
C SER A 2 8.76 8.96 -16.92
N GLN A 3 7.69 8.74 -16.14
CA GLN A 3 7.70 9.03 -14.70
C GLN A 3 8.83 8.21 -14.03
N PRO A 4 9.56 8.78 -13.06
CA PRO A 4 10.61 8.03 -12.38
C PRO A 4 10.02 6.82 -11.66
N ILE A 5 10.73 5.69 -11.65
CA ILE A 5 10.34 4.50 -10.89
C ILE A 5 10.49 4.84 -9.41
N THR A 6 9.37 5.04 -8.72
CA THR A 6 9.33 5.41 -7.29
C THR A 6 9.09 4.23 -6.35
N LYS A 7 8.91 3.02 -6.89
CA LYS A 7 8.63 1.80 -6.12
C LYS A 7 9.41 0.63 -6.69
N LEU A 8 9.89 -0.23 -5.80
CA LEU A 8 10.49 -1.50 -6.19
C LEU A 8 9.40 -2.45 -6.69
N LEU A 9 9.75 -3.32 -7.64
CA LEU A 9 8.89 -4.40 -8.09
C LEU A 9 8.64 -5.39 -6.95
N LEU A 10 7.38 -5.77 -6.71
CA LEU A 10 7.07 -6.78 -5.71
C LEU A 10 7.61 -8.13 -6.15
N LEU A 11 8.17 -8.89 -5.21
CA LEU A 11 8.71 -10.22 -5.49
C LEU A 11 7.64 -11.16 -6.09
N ASN A 12 6.41 -11.07 -5.61
CA ASN A 12 5.31 -11.88 -6.16
C ASN A 12 4.98 -11.49 -7.61
N ASP A 13 5.05 -10.20 -7.96
CA ASP A 13 4.75 -9.71 -9.30
C ASP A 13 5.87 -10.12 -10.27
N LEU A 14 7.14 -10.04 -9.83
CA LEU A 14 8.28 -10.57 -10.56
C LEU A 14 8.13 -12.07 -10.86
N LEU A 15 7.77 -12.87 -9.84
CA LEU A 15 7.60 -14.31 -10.00
C LEU A 15 6.37 -14.66 -10.88
N ALA A 16 5.28 -13.90 -10.78
CA ALA A 16 4.10 -14.10 -11.61
C ALA A 16 4.40 -13.96 -13.12
N GLN A 17 5.38 -13.13 -13.47
CA GLN A 17 5.84 -12.90 -14.84
C GLN A 17 6.90 -13.91 -15.29
N MET A 18 7.26 -14.90 -14.47
CA MET A 18 8.16 -16.01 -14.83
C MET A 18 7.37 -17.33 -14.81
N PRO A 19 7.05 -17.90 -15.99
CA PRO A 19 6.16 -19.04 -16.10
C PRO A 19 6.59 -20.26 -15.26
N GLY A 20 5.63 -20.84 -14.55
CA GLY A 20 5.84 -22.07 -13.80
C GLY A 20 6.57 -21.88 -12.47
N THR A 21 7.07 -20.70 -12.11
CA THR A 21 7.71 -20.48 -10.81
C THR A 21 6.75 -20.72 -9.64
N LYS A 22 7.30 -21.16 -8.51
CA LYS A 22 6.54 -21.38 -7.27
C LYS A 22 6.91 -20.30 -6.23
N PRO A 23 6.11 -19.23 -6.06
CA PRO A 23 6.49 -18.09 -5.22
C PRO A 23 6.90 -18.46 -3.79
N ARG A 24 6.14 -19.36 -3.15
CA ARG A 24 6.42 -19.80 -1.78
C ARG A 24 7.75 -20.55 -1.68
N SER A 25 8.01 -21.47 -2.61
CA SER A 25 9.26 -22.22 -2.67
C SER A 25 10.44 -21.31 -2.93
N THR A 26 10.32 -20.37 -3.87
CA THR A 26 11.39 -19.41 -4.18
C THR A 26 11.74 -18.55 -2.97
N LYS A 27 10.74 -18.07 -2.23
CA LYS A 27 10.97 -17.34 -0.97
C LYS A 27 11.69 -18.18 0.08
N GLN A 28 11.30 -19.44 0.24
CA GLN A 28 11.97 -20.36 1.17
C GLN A 28 13.43 -20.62 0.75
N LEU A 29 13.67 -20.74 -0.55
CA LEU A 29 15.01 -20.93 -1.11
C LEU A 29 15.90 -19.71 -0.86
N ILE A 30 15.41 -18.50 -1.12
CA ILE A 30 16.14 -17.25 -0.83
C ILE A 30 16.47 -17.16 0.66
N LYS A 31 15.49 -17.41 1.54
CA LYS A 31 15.71 -17.44 2.99
C LYS A 31 16.77 -18.47 3.39
N SER A 32 16.79 -19.64 2.75
CA SER A 32 17.82 -20.65 3.01
C SER A 32 19.22 -20.15 2.64
N TRP A 33 19.34 -19.34 1.58
CA TRP A 33 20.60 -18.71 1.19
C TRP A 33 21.01 -17.63 2.18
N GLU A 34 20.09 -16.74 2.57
CA GLU A 34 20.34 -15.70 3.60
C GLU A 34 20.84 -16.32 4.92
N TRP A 35 20.23 -17.42 5.35
CA TRP A 35 20.65 -18.14 6.56
C TRP A 35 22.04 -18.73 6.43
N LYS A 36 22.37 -19.34 5.28
CA LYS A 36 23.69 -19.93 5.03
C LYS A 36 24.79 -18.88 4.96
N THR A 37 24.49 -17.73 4.36
CA THR A 37 25.47 -16.66 4.16
C THR A 37 25.59 -15.73 5.36
N GLY A 38 24.62 -15.74 6.28
CA GLY A 38 24.51 -14.71 7.31
C GLY A 38 24.01 -13.37 6.76
N ALA A 39 23.44 -13.36 5.54
CA ALA A 39 22.88 -12.18 4.89
C ALA A 39 21.47 -11.83 5.42
N PHE A 40 21.27 -11.90 6.73
CA PHE A 40 20.02 -11.53 7.38
C PHE A 40 20.15 -10.19 8.13
N GLY A 41 19.10 -9.37 8.08
CA GLY A 41 19.04 -8.08 8.77
C GLY A 41 19.64 -6.90 7.99
N LEU A 42 19.64 -5.71 8.61
CA LEU A 42 19.85 -4.43 7.93
C LEU A 42 21.28 -4.16 7.42
N LYS A 43 22.30 -4.89 7.92
CA LYS A 43 23.70 -4.78 7.47
C LYS A 43 24.47 -6.07 7.76
N PRO A 44 24.67 -6.94 6.76
CA PRO A 44 25.42 -8.17 6.99
C PRO A 44 26.93 -7.90 7.07
N LYS A 45 27.43 -7.55 8.25
CA LYS A 45 28.86 -7.20 8.47
C LYS A 45 29.83 -8.39 8.32
N LYS A 46 29.32 -9.62 8.17
CA LYS A 46 30.11 -10.85 8.01
C LYS A 46 29.49 -11.84 7.01
N ALA A 47 28.65 -11.36 6.09
CA ALA A 47 28.06 -12.29 5.13
C ALA A 47 29.03 -12.69 4.04
N GLN A 48 28.93 -13.94 3.64
CA GLN A 48 29.69 -14.52 2.55
C GLN A 48 28.82 -14.58 1.29
N SER A 49 29.43 -14.54 0.12
CA SER A 49 28.70 -14.84 -1.11
C SER A 49 28.34 -16.33 -1.15
N VAL A 50 27.26 -16.66 -1.85
CA VAL A 50 26.89 -18.05 -2.14
C VAL A 50 26.87 -18.26 -3.63
N THR A 51 27.44 -19.38 -4.09
CA THR A 51 27.38 -19.76 -5.50
C THR A 51 26.26 -20.78 -5.71
N VAL A 52 25.37 -20.48 -6.63
CA VAL A 52 24.24 -21.33 -7.02
C VAL A 52 24.39 -21.66 -8.51
N GLY A 53 24.81 -22.88 -8.81
CA GLY A 53 25.23 -23.22 -10.18
C GLY A 53 26.45 -22.40 -10.58
N ASN A 54 26.31 -21.62 -11.65
CA ASN A 54 27.35 -20.71 -12.15
C ASN A 54 27.11 -19.24 -11.75
N ILE A 55 26.16 -18.99 -10.85
CA ILE A 55 25.75 -17.64 -10.45
C ILE A 55 26.23 -17.39 -9.03
N THR A 56 27.06 -16.37 -8.84
CA THR A 56 27.49 -15.90 -7.53
C THR A 56 26.52 -14.85 -7.01
N LEU A 57 25.96 -15.10 -5.82
CA LEU A 57 25.06 -14.21 -5.11
C LEU A 57 25.84 -13.50 -4.02
N GLU A 58 26.15 -12.23 -4.26
CA GLU A 58 26.73 -11.34 -3.24
C GLU A 58 25.70 -11.08 -2.12
N PRO A 59 26.15 -10.87 -0.87
CA PRO A 59 25.24 -10.60 0.24
C PRO A 59 24.26 -9.45 0.00
N GLU A 60 24.68 -8.37 -0.66
CA GLU A 60 23.81 -7.23 -0.97
C GLU A 60 22.73 -7.62 -1.97
N VAL A 61 23.05 -8.49 -2.93
CA VAL A 61 22.05 -9.00 -3.89
C VAL A 61 21.03 -9.85 -3.17
N LEU A 62 21.45 -10.76 -2.28
CA LEU A 62 20.52 -11.58 -1.50
C LEU A 62 19.57 -10.71 -0.68
N PHE A 63 20.10 -9.69 0.00
CA PHE A 63 19.30 -8.72 0.73
C PHE A 63 18.29 -7.99 -0.19
N GLU A 64 18.71 -7.65 -1.41
CA GLU A 64 17.86 -6.99 -2.41
C GLU A 64 16.85 -7.93 -3.10
N MET A 65 16.98 -9.26 -2.99
CA MET A 65 16.04 -10.24 -3.56
C MET A 65 14.75 -10.38 -2.74
N CYS A 66 14.79 -10.04 -1.46
CA CYS A 66 13.67 -10.07 -0.53
C CYS A 66 13.64 -8.80 0.35
N TYR A 67 13.82 -7.64 -0.27
CA TYR A 67 13.86 -6.38 0.45
C TYR A 67 12.50 -6.04 1.06
N SER A 68 12.48 -5.68 2.34
CA SER A 68 11.28 -5.19 3.03
C SER A 68 11.64 -4.13 4.06
N ASP A 69 11.09 -2.93 3.91
CA ASP A 69 11.26 -1.78 4.81
C ASP A 69 9.93 -1.26 5.37
N GLY A 70 8.84 -1.99 5.13
CA GLY A 70 7.48 -1.59 5.50
C GLY A 70 6.83 -0.59 4.55
N SER A 71 7.58 0.07 3.64
CA SER A 71 7.04 1.09 2.72
C SER A 71 5.98 0.54 1.75
N GLN A 72 6.05 -0.76 1.47
CA GLN A 72 5.09 -1.47 0.60
C GLN A 72 4.19 -2.42 1.39
N TRP A 73 3.71 -1.99 2.57
CA TRP A 73 2.81 -2.77 3.43
C TRP A 73 3.43 -4.09 3.90
N GLY A 74 4.73 -4.08 4.17
CA GLY A 74 5.49 -5.26 4.58
C GLY A 74 5.67 -6.33 3.50
N LYS A 75 5.30 -6.06 2.24
CA LYS A 75 5.51 -6.99 1.13
C LYS A 75 6.98 -7.00 0.70
N ASP A 76 7.50 -8.19 0.44
CA ASP A 76 8.84 -8.37 -0.11
C ASP A 76 8.92 -7.78 -1.54
N ALA A 77 9.94 -6.99 -1.79
CA ALA A 77 10.23 -6.35 -3.06
C ALA A 77 11.66 -6.63 -3.53
N VAL A 78 11.91 -6.39 -4.80
CA VAL A 78 13.14 -6.79 -5.49
C VAL A 78 13.76 -5.58 -6.19
N SER A 79 15.06 -5.36 -6.02
CA SER A 79 15.77 -4.32 -6.79
C SER A 79 15.95 -4.71 -8.27
N PRO A 80 16.26 -3.77 -9.19
CA PRO A 80 16.59 -4.10 -10.58
C PRO A 80 17.74 -5.10 -10.70
N ARG A 81 18.82 -4.89 -9.93
CA ARG A 81 19.98 -5.79 -9.89
C ARG A 81 19.60 -7.20 -9.42
N ALA A 82 18.83 -7.29 -8.35
CA ALA A 82 18.36 -8.57 -7.83
C ALA A 82 17.41 -9.26 -8.82
N ALA A 83 16.51 -8.52 -9.47
CA ALA A 83 15.59 -9.03 -10.49
C ALA A 83 16.36 -9.67 -11.65
N LYS A 84 17.41 -9.01 -12.14
CA LYS A 84 18.30 -9.55 -13.20
C LYS A 84 18.91 -10.89 -12.81
N ILE A 85 19.37 -11.02 -11.56
CA ILE A 85 19.97 -12.26 -11.06
C ILE A 85 18.90 -13.33 -10.84
N MET A 86 17.69 -12.96 -10.41
CA MET A 86 16.56 -13.89 -10.32
C MET A 86 16.14 -14.45 -11.68
N ILE A 87 16.14 -13.63 -12.73
CA ILE A 87 15.91 -14.08 -14.11
C ILE A 87 17.00 -15.06 -14.53
N ALA A 88 18.27 -14.78 -14.23
CA ALA A 88 19.37 -15.71 -14.54
C ALA A 88 19.21 -17.05 -13.80
N LEU A 89 18.85 -17.03 -12.51
CA LEU A 89 18.56 -18.23 -11.73
C LEU A 89 17.36 -19.02 -12.30
N TYR A 90 16.33 -18.32 -12.80
CA TYR A 90 15.19 -18.95 -13.47
C TYR A 90 15.64 -19.68 -14.73
N LEU A 91 16.34 -18.99 -15.63
CA LEU A 91 16.80 -19.55 -16.91
C LEU A 91 17.79 -20.71 -16.73
N ASP A 92 18.63 -20.69 -15.68
CA ASP A 92 19.53 -21.79 -15.32
C ASP A 92 18.84 -22.93 -14.55
N GLY A 93 17.51 -22.87 -14.38
CA GLY A 93 16.73 -23.91 -13.69
C GLY A 93 17.03 -24.05 -12.20
N ARG A 94 17.54 -22.98 -11.56
CA ARG A 94 17.87 -22.94 -10.13
C ARG A 94 16.69 -22.55 -9.25
N LEU A 95 15.62 -22.00 -9.85
CA LEU A 95 14.36 -21.75 -9.15
C LEU A 95 13.45 -22.97 -9.25
N GLU A 96 12.73 -23.26 -8.17
CA GLU A 96 11.74 -24.33 -8.19
C GLU A 96 10.56 -23.94 -9.07
N THR A 97 10.33 -24.74 -10.11
CA THR A 97 9.34 -24.50 -11.16
C THR A 97 8.48 -25.75 -11.37
N LYS A 98 7.23 -25.58 -11.78
CA LYS A 98 6.32 -26.69 -12.17
C LYS A 98 6.67 -27.25 -13.54
N THR A 99 7.21 -26.42 -14.41
CA THR A 99 7.62 -26.72 -15.77
C THR A 99 9.08 -26.33 -15.92
N LYS A 100 9.80 -26.91 -16.89
CA LYS A 100 11.14 -26.42 -17.21
C LYS A 100 11.07 -24.90 -17.50
N PRO A 101 12.10 -24.13 -17.10
CA PRO A 101 12.16 -22.72 -17.42
C PRO A 101 11.97 -22.50 -18.92
N ALA A 102 11.13 -21.52 -19.26
CA ALA A 102 10.93 -21.10 -20.64
C ALA A 102 12.09 -20.21 -21.12
N SER A 103 12.10 -19.84 -22.40
CA SER A 103 13.05 -18.85 -22.92
C SER A 103 12.81 -17.46 -22.30
N VAL A 104 13.77 -16.55 -22.49
CA VAL A 104 13.65 -15.15 -22.05
C VAL A 104 12.37 -14.49 -22.57
N ASP A 105 11.94 -14.83 -23.79
CA ASP A 105 10.76 -14.26 -24.44
C ASP A 105 9.44 -14.60 -23.73
N ALA A 106 9.43 -15.61 -22.87
CA ALA A 106 8.28 -15.99 -22.07
C ALA A 106 8.18 -15.20 -20.74
N ILE A 107 9.20 -14.41 -20.41
CA ILE A 107 9.22 -13.54 -19.24
C ILE A 107 8.54 -12.22 -19.62
N GLY A 108 7.68 -11.69 -18.75
CA GLY A 108 7.00 -10.41 -19.00
C GLY A 108 7.96 -9.27 -19.29
N GLN A 109 7.70 -8.51 -20.37
CA GLN A 109 8.58 -7.43 -20.84
C GLN A 109 8.86 -6.38 -19.76
N ASP A 110 7.86 -6.03 -18.95
CA ASP A 110 8.03 -5.09 -17.83
C ASP A 110 9.11 -5.54 -16.83
N VAL A 111 9.25 -6.84 -16.60
CA VAL A 111 10.26 -7.41 -15.70
C VAL A 111 11.64 -7.38 -16.35
N ILE A 112 11.72 -7.64 -17.66
CA ILE A 112 12.95 -7.51 -18.43
C ILE A 112 13.43 -6.05 -18.39
N ASP A 113 12.55 -5.10 -18.70
CA ASP A 113 12.86 -3.66 -18.71
C ASP A 113 13.27 -3.17 -17.33
N TYR A 114 12.54 -3.57 -16.28
CA TYR A 114 12.89 -3.27 -14.90
C TYR A 114 14.28 -3.81 -14.54
N SER A 115 14.58 -5.07 -14.88
CA SER A 115 15.87 -5.72 -14.57
C SER A 115 17.05 -5.12 -15.33
N ASN A 116 16.80 -4.53 -16.50
CA ASN A 116 17.80 -3.85 -17.32
C ASN A 116 17.96 -2.37 -16.98
N SER A 117 17.11 -1.82 -16.09
CA SER A 117 17.27 -0.45 -15.64
C SER A 117 18.58 -0.26 -14.88
N SER A 118 19.20 0.91 -15.06
CA SER A 118 20.43 1.29 -14.35
C SER A 118 20.16 1.80 -12.93
N LEU A 119 18.91 1.73 -12.45
CA LEU A 119 18.51 2.24 -11.15
C LEU A 119 18.96 1.30 -10.04
N THR A 120 19.49 1.88 -8.97
CA THR A 120 19.84 1.13 -7.75
C THR A 120 18.66 1.10 -6.78
N LEU A 121 18.72 0.20 -5.78
CA LEU A 121 17.80 0.21 -4.64
C LEU A 121 17.70 1.61 -4.01
N LYS A 122 18.84 2.28 -3.83
CA LYS A 122 18.91 3.61 -3.20
C LYS A 122 18.20 4.67 -4.03
N ASP A 123 18.32 4.62 -5.36
CA ASP A 123 17.69 5.60 -6.26
C ASP A 123 16.17 5.51 -6.19
N ILE A 124 15.63 4.28 -6.27
CA ILE A 124 14.18 4.04 -6.23
C ILE A 124 13.60 4.43 -4.86
N LEU A 125 14.28 4.06 -3.76
CA LEU A 125 13.85 4.45 -2.41
C LEU A 125 14.00 5.95 -2.14
N GLY A 126 15.00 6.59 -2.75
CA GLY A 126 15.15 8.05 -2.73
C GLY A 126 13.97 8.73 -3.38
N ALA A 127 13.71 8.39 -4.65
CA ALA A 127 12.58 8.92 -5.42
C ALA A 127 11.23 8.62 -4.76
N GLY A 128 11.05 7.43 -4.18
CA GLY A 128 9.84 7.07 -3.43
C GLY A 128 9.61 7.94 -2.20
N ARG A 129 10.68 8.24 -1.43
CA ARG A 129 10.59 9.13 -0.25
C ARG A 129 10.32 10.57 -0.64
N GLU A 130 10.97 11.08 -1.68
CA GLU A 130 10.72 12.42 -2.21
C GLU A 130 9.28 12.57 -2.69
N GLU A 131 8.75 11.58 -3.40
CA GLU A 131 7.36 11.56 -3.84
C GLU A 131 6.39 11.55 -2.66
N GLN A 132 6.65 10.72 -1.65
CA GLN A 132 5.83 10.68 -0.44
C GLN A 132 5.89 12.00 0.33
N ALA A 133 7.07 12.61 0.44
CA ALA A 133 7.24 13.92 1.06
C ALA A 133 6.45 14.98 0.31
N ARG A 134 6.54 15.01 -1.04
CA ARG A 134 5.78 15.93 -1.89
C ARG A 134 4.27 15.77 -1.69
N LYS A 135 3.76 14.53 -1.70
CA LYS A 135 2.34 14.24 -1.46
C LYS A 135 1.90 14.67 -0.07
N ARG A 136 2.72 14.42 0.96
CA ARG A 136 2.43 14.83 2.33
C ARG A 136 2.39 16.35 2.46
N THR A 137 3.35 17.05 1.88
CA THR A 137 3.40 18.52 1.89
C THR A 137 2.19 19.09 1.17
N ALA A 138 1.90 18.64 -0.06
CA ALA A 138 0.73 19.09 -0.81
C ALA A 138 -0.59 18.80 -0.07
N ARG A 139 -0.70 17.63 0.59
CA ARG A 139 -1.86 17.31 1.44
C ARG A 139 -1.97 18.27 2.60
N LEU A 140 -0.89 18.52 3.34
CA LEU A 140 -0.90 19.44 4.46
C LEU A 140 -1.27 20.87 4.03
N GLU A 141 -0.67 21.36 2.94
CA GLU A 141 -1.00 22.66 2.35
C GLU A 141 -2.49 22.77 2.01
N SER A 142 -3.08 21.71 1.44
CA SER A 142 -4.51 21.66 1.12
C SER A 142 -5.43 21.69 2.35
N LEU A 143 -4.94 21.27 3.52
CA LEU A 143 -5.68 21.25 4.78
C LEU A 143 -5.48 22.54 5.60
N THR A 144 -4.34 23.21 5.44
CA THR A 144 -4.02 24.46 6.16
C THR A 144 -4.46 25.74 5.44
N ARG A 145 -4.87 25.64 4.17
CA ARG A 145 -5.35 26.81 3.43
C ARG A 145 -6.60 27.41 4.09
N PRO A 146 -6.82 28.72 3.98
CA PRO A 146 -8.03 29.36 4.45
C PRO A 146 -9.30 28.65 3.93
N LEU A 147 -10.28 28.44 4.80
CA LEU A 147 -11.49 27.66 4.48
C LEU A 147 -12.32 28.28 3.35
N ASP A 148 -12.22 29.58 3.14
CA ASP A 148 -12.87 30.33 2.06
C ASP A 148 -12.22 30.11 0.68
N GLN A 149 -11.02 29.53 0.62
CA GLN A 149 -10.30 29.21 -0.62
C GLN A 149 -10.48 27.75 -1.08
N ILE A 150 -11.26 26.96 -0.34
CA ILE A 150 -11.58 25.57 -0.68
C ILE A 150 -12.81 25.57 -1.59
N SER A 151 -12.72 25.01 -2.79
CA SER A 151 -13.88 24.92 -3.68
C SER A 151 -14.84 23.81 -3.26
N GLU A 152 -16.13 23.97 -3.58
CA GLU A 152 -17.15 22.95 -3.29
C GLU A 152 -16.84 21.59 -3.96
N SER A 153 -16.27 21.61 -5.17
CA SER A 153 -15.86 20.39 -5.90
C SER A 153 -14.79 19.58 -5.19
N GLU A 154 -14.10 20.15 -4.20
CA GLU A 154 -13.08 19.47 -3.40
C GLU A 154 -13.64 18.77 -2.17
N LEU A 155 -14.92 18.98 -1.83
CA LEU A 155 -15.61 18.42 -0.67
C LEU A 155 -15.94 16.92 -0.83
N THR A 156 -14.92 16.14 -1.12
CA THR A 156 -15.00 14.67 -1.15
C THR A 156 -14.92 14.11 0.27
N GLU A 157 -15.46 12.91 0.49
CA GLU A 157 -15.39 12.20 1.78
C GLU A 157 -13.98 12.22 2.38
N THR A 158 -12.96 11.82 1.61
CA THR A 158 -11.57 11.74 2.11
C THR A 158 -10.99 13.11 2.46
N PHE A 159 -11.33 14.16 1.71
CA PHE A 159 -10.87 15.51 2.02
C PHE A 159 -11.55 16.06 3.27
N LEU A 160 -12.86 15.87 3.39
CA LEU A 160 -13.65 16.29 4.54
C LEU A 160 -13.22 15.57 5.82
N HIS A 161 -12.96 14.26 5.75
CA HIS A 161 -12.41 13.50 6.88
C HIS A 161 -11.12 14.14 7.40
N ASP A 162 -10.13 14.30 6.53
CA ASP A 162 -8.84 14.85 6.91
C ASP A 162 -8.94 16.31 7.37
N LEU A 163 -9.80 17.12 6.76
CA LEU A 163 -9.99 18.52 7.13
C LEU A 163 -10.62 18.64 8.53
N PHE A 164 -11.69 17.90 8.81
CA PHE A 164 -12.30 17.90 10.14
C PHE A 164 -11.35 17.33 11.20
N MET A 165 -10.56 16.31 10.87
CA MET A 165 -9.51 15.80 11.76
C MET A 165 -8.40 16.84 11.99
N HIS A 166 -7.99 17.59 10.96
CA HIS A 166 -7.02 18.67 11.09
C HIS A 166 -7.50 19.79 12.02
N HIS A 167 -8.81 20.08 12.01
CA HIS A 167 -9.44 21.03 12.93
C HIS A 167 -9.89 20.42 14.27
N GLU A 168 -9.56 19.15 14.53
CA GLU A 168 -9.91 18.42 15.76
C GLU A 168 -11.43 18.36 16.05
N ILE A 169 -12.26 18.32 14.99
CA ILE A 169 -13.72 18.26 15.09
C ILE A 169 -14.20 16.82 14.88
N THR A 170 -14.70 16.21 15.94
CA THR A 170 -15.31 14.87 15.92
C THR A 170 -16.79 14.92 15.52
N ASN A 171 -17.55 15.84 16.10
CA ASN A 171 -18.95 16.12 15.80
C ASN A 171 -19.11 17.65 15.78
N GLY A 172 -19.67 18.22 14.72
CA GLY A 172 -19.78 19.67 14.62
C GLY A 172 -19.85 20.16 13.18
N SER A 173 -19.58 21.44 12.97
CA SER A 173 -19.65 22.04 11.63
C SER A 173 -18.50 22.98 11.35
N LEU A 174 -18.07 23.03 10.10
CA LEU A 174 -17.16 24.03 9.55
C LEU A 174 -17.87 24.81 8.46
N THR A 175 -17.52 26.09 8.31
CA THR A 175 -17.96 26.89 7.17
C THR A 175 -16.83 26.94 6.15
N ILE A 176 -17.04 26.30 4.99
CA ILE A 176 -16.04 26.10 3.94
C ILE A 176 -16.57 26.79 2.68
N ALA A 177 -15.85 27.78 2.14
CA ALA A 177 -16.34 28.66 1.06
C ALA A 177 -17.76 29.22 1.30
N GLY A 178 -18.09 29.56 2.55
CA GLY A 178 -19.41 30.05 2.93
C GLY A 178 -20.49 28.96 3.05
N ILE A 179 -20.17 27.70 2.74
CA ILE A 179 -21.05 26.54 2.88
C ILE A 179 -20.84 25.93 4.26
N LYS A 180 -21.92 25.79 5.03
CA LYS A 180 -21.87 25.11 6.32
C LYS A 180 -21.90 23.60 6.11
N VAL A 181 -20.75 22.96 6.30
CA VAL A 181 -20.60 21.50 6.28
C VAL A 181 -20.68 20.98 7.71
N THR A 182 -21.51 19.97 7.95
CA THR A 182 -21.70 19.35 9.27
C THR A 182 -21.20 17.92 9.25
N LYS A 183 -20.27 17.60 10.16
CA LYS A 183 -19.79 16.24 10.42
C LYS A 183 -20.56 15.62 11.57
N THR A 184 -20.97 14.37 11.38
CA THR A 184 -21.54 13.52 12.42
C THR A 184 -20.83 12.17 12.44
N LEU A 185 -20.23 11.85 13.57
CA LEU A 185 -19.65 10.56 13.91
C LEU A 185 -20.57 9.86 14.92
N SER A 186 -21.14 8.73 14.53
CA SER A 186 -22.05 7.93 15.35
C SER A 186 -21.57 6.49 15.47
N GLN A 187 -21.83 5.83 16.59
CA GLN A 187 -21.49 4.44 16.80
C GLN A 187 -22.69 3.53 16.50
N SER A 188 -22.46 2.48 15.71
CA SER A 188 -23.44 1.42 15.42
C SER A 188 -23.00 0.11 16.05
N SER A 189 -23.94 -0.55 16.74
CA SER A 189 -23.70 -1.78 17.48
C SER A 189 -24.09 -3.02 16.68
N SER A 190 -23.40 -4.15 16.90
CA SER A 190 -23.89 -5.44 16.43
C SER A 190 -25.23 -5.78 17.09
N ASN A 191 -26.02 -6.71 16.52
CA ASN A 191 -27.27 -7.15 17.16
C ASN A 191 -27.07 -7.69 18.59
N SER A 192 -25.89 -8.26 18.90
CA SER A 192 -25.53 -8.68 20.25
C SER A 192 -24.95 -7.56 21.13
N GLY A 193 -24.58 -6.41 20.53
CA GLY A 193 -23.88 -5.28 21.18
C GLY A 193 -22.47 -5.57 21.67
N LYS A 194 -21.92 -6.76 21.38
CA LYS A 194 -20.54 -7.10 21.75
C LYS A 194 -19.50 -6.46 20.83
N SER A 195 -19.93 -5.91 19.70
CA SER A 195 -19.07 -5.32 18.70
C SER A 195 -19.70 -4.04 18.21
N HIS A 196 -18.87 -3.07 17.87
CA HIS A 196 -19.29 -1.76 17.43
C HIS A 196 -18.50 -1.34 16.20
N GLY A 197 -19.09 -0.49 15.39
CA GLY A 197 -18.44 0.22 14.30
C GLY A 197 -18.85 1.68 14.33
N TRP A 198 -18.19 2.49 13.52
CA TRP A 198 -18.46 3.93 13.44
C TRP A 198 -19.02 4.25 12.06
N ASN A 199 -20.04 5.10 12.04
CA ASN A 199 -20.47 5.81 10.83
C ASN A 199 -19.93 7.22 10.93
N GLU A 200 -19.34 7.70 9.85
CA GLU A 200 -19.00 9.10 9.69
C GLU A 200 -19.81 9.64 8.52
N SER A 201 -20.46 10.79 8.72
CA SER A 201 -21.22 11.45 7.67
C SER A 201 -20.93 12.94 7.65
N PHE A 202 -20.92 13.50 6.46
CA PHE A 202 -20.78 14.92 6.18
C PHE A 202 -22.00 15.37 5.39
N ASN A 203 -22.65 16.43 5.84
CA ASN A 203 -23.86 16.95 5.20
C ASN A 203 -23.73 18.45 4.97
N TRP A 204 -24.15 18.92 3.79
CA TRP A 204 -24.22 20.34 3.47
C TRP A 204 -25.31 20.63 2.44
N ILE A 205 -25.62 21.92 2.27
CA ILE A 205 -26.44 22.42 1.18
C ILE A 205 -25.49 23.09 0.19
N GLY A 206 -25.48 22.61 -1.05
CA GLY A 206 -24.57 23.07 -2.07
C GLY A 206 -24.92 24.47 -2.58
N SER A 207 -24.02 25.04 -3.36
CA SER A 207 -24.24 26.35 -3.99
C SER A 207 -25.43 26.38 -4.97
N ASP A 208 -25.83 25.21 -5.46
CA ASP A 208 -27.03 24.98 -6.28
C ASP A 208 -28.32 24.81 -5.45
N GLY A 209 -28.22 24.85 -4.11
CA GLY A 209 -29.32 24.64 -3.18
C GLY A 209 -29.68 23.17 -2.94
N GLN A 210 -28.94 22.21 -3.49
CA GLN A 210 -29.18 20.78 -3.29
C GLN A 210 -28.56 20.28 -1.99
N HIS A 211 -29.12 19.21 -1.44
CA HIS A 211 -28.53 18.54 -0.30
C HIS A 211 -27.45 17.55 -0.76
N HIS A 212 -26.28 17.64 -0.15
CA HIS A 212 -25.18 16.73 -0.38
C HIS A 212 -24.85 15.97 0.89
N GLN A 213 -24.50 14.69 0.72
CA GLN A 213 -24.07 13.82 1.79
C GLN A 213 -22.91 12.95 1.32
N GLU A 214 -21.86 12.88 2.14
CA GLU A 214 -20.70 12.01 1.96
C GLU A 214 -20.45 11.25 3.26
N GLY A 215 -19.81 10.07 3.20
CA GLY A 215 -19.41 9.36 4.41
C GLY A 215 -19.34 7.85 4.31
N THR A 216 -18.80 7.24 5.36
CA THR A 216 -18.65 5.81 5.50
C THR A 216 -19.77 5.23 6.36
N GLN A 217 -20.36 4.14 5.89
CA GLN A 217 -21.32 3.35 6.65
C GLN A 217 -20.64 2.17 7.35
N SER A 218 -21.03 1.95 8.60
CA SER A 218 -20.64 0.81 9.42
C SER A 218 -21.29 -0.47 8.89
N PRO A 219 -20.59 -1.63 8.95
CA PRO A 219 -21.20 -2.92 8.66
C PRO A 219 -22.37 -3.28 9.60
N TYR A 220 -22.53 -2.55 10.71
CA TYR A 220 -23.60 -2.77 11.67
C TYR A 220 -24.76 -1.79 11.52
N ASP A 221 -24.69 -0.82 10.61
CA ASP A 221 -25.67 0.26 10.52
C ASP A 221 -27.10 -0.25 10.33
N SER A 222 -27.27 -1.27 9.48
CA SER A 222 -28.56 -1.89 9.17
C SER A 222 -29.10 -2.84 10.25
N ASN A 223 -28.35 -3.06 11.35
CA ASN A 223 -28.74 -3.99 12.40
C ASN A 223 -29.99 -3.53 13.13
N ARG A 224 -30.80 -4.51 13.56
CA ARG A 224 -32.04 -4.29 14.30
C ARG A 224 -31.83 -3.43 15.54
N ARG A 225 -30.69 -3.60 16.21
CA ARG A 225 -30.34 -2.85 17.43
C ARG A 225 -30.16 -1.34 17.19
N ASN A 226 -29.76 -0.93 15.99
CA ASN A 226 -29.54 0.48 15.64
C ASN A 226 -30.76 1.12 14.96
N ASP A 227 -31.83 0.35 14.75
CA ASP A 227 -33.05 0.82 14.12
C ASP A 227 -34.17 1.03 15.16
N ALA A 228 -34.50 2.29 15.44
CA ALA A 228 -35.49 2.65 16.44
C ALA A 228 -36.87 1.99 16.21
N ASN A 229 -37.24 1.68 14.96
CA ASN A 229 -38.52 1.06 14.62
C ASN A 229 -38.48 -0.47 14.75
N ARG A 230 -37.30 -1.07 14.70
CA ARG A 230 -37.12 -2.53 14.80
C ARG A 230 -36.47 -2.99 16.11
N ASN A 231 -36.00 -2.08 16.96
CA ASN A 231 -35.30 -2.37 18.22
C ASN A 231 -36.20 -2.81 19.39
N TRP A 232 -37.46 -3.17 19.13
CA TRP A 232 -38.32 -3.72 20.18
C TRP A 232 -37.87 -5.16 20.55
N GLY A 233 -37.81 -5.46 21.85
CA GLY A 233 -37.50 -6.79 22.38
C GLY A 233 -36.01 -7.19 22.43
N LEU A 234 -35.08 -6.28 22.17
CA LEU A 234 -33.68 -6.41 22.61
C LEU A 234 -33.54 -5.52 23.84
N GLY A 235 -33.14 -6.07 24.98
CA GLY A 235 -33.02 -5.31 26.23
C GLY A 235 -32.28 -3.98 26.01
N ARG A 236 -32.87 -2.89 26.52
CA ARG A 236 -32.17 -1.61 26.66
C ARG A 236 -31.17 -1.80 27.80
N ASP A 237 -29.90 -1.91 27.45
CA ASP A 237 -28.81 -1.60 28.37
C ASP A 237 -28.42 -0.13 28.13
#